data_AF-N8Q9W5-F1
#
_entry.id   AF-N8Q9W5-F1
#
_cell.length_a   1.000
_cell.length_b   1.000
_cell.length_c   1.000
_cell.angle_alpha   90.00
_cell.angle_beta   90.00
_cell.angle_gamma   90.00
#
_symmetry.space_group_name_H-M   'P 1'
#
loop_
_entity.id
_entity.type
_entity.pdbx_description
1 polymer ?
#
loop_
_entity_poly.entity_id
_entity_poly.type
_entity_poly.pdbx_seq_one_letter_code
_entity_poly.pdbx_strand_id
1 'polypeptide(L)'
;MAGFWSKLFSNDDKPSSAQTAKDRLKVIVASEQGLGKRLSQDKIDQMKKEIMQVVNRYVRGVDEQHIQMSVRSEANIEMLEMNINLPEER
;
A
#
# COMPACT_ATOMS: atom_id res chain seq x y z
N MET A 1 -18.83 -14.35 -5.81
CA MET A 1 -17.96 -13.18 -5.58
C MET A 1 -17.14 -13.28 -4.28
N ALA A 2 -16.73 -14.48 -3.85
CA ALA A 2 -16.08 -14.71 -2.54
C ALA A 2 -14.59 -15.15 -2.63
N GLY A 3 -13.92 -14.86 -3.75
CA GLY A 3 -12.57 -15.39 -4.06
C GLY A 3 -11.45 -14.36 -4.11
N PHE A 4 -11.75 -13.07 -3.91
CA PHE A 4 -10.76 -11.98 -3.97
C PHE A 4 -10.15 -11.72 -2.60
N TRP A 5 -11.00 -11.53 -1.59
CA TRP A 5 -10.58 -11.22 -0.22
C TRP A 5 -9.79 -12.36 0.43
N SER A 6 -10.12 -13.61 0.15
CA SER A 6 -9.39 -14.77 0.68
C SER A 6 -7.97 -14.88 0.14
N LYS A 7 -7.69 -14.45 -1.10
CA LYS A 7 -6.32 -14.48 -1.66
C LYS A 7 -5.41 -13.37 -1.15
N LEU A 8 -5.98 -12.26 -0.68
CA LEU A 8 -5.22 -11.16 -0.08
C LEU A 8 -4.90 -11.40 1.40
N PHE A 9 -5.72 -12.21 2.09
CA PHE A 9 -5.58 -12.45 3.53
C PHE A 9 -5.29 -13.91 3.92
N SER A 10 -5.19 -14.83 2.97
CA SER A 10 -4.69 -16.19 3.25
C SER A 10 -3.20 -16.13 3.56
N ASN A 11 -2.93 -16.02 4.85
CA ASN A 11 -1.63 -16.17 5.48
C ASN A 11 -1.21 -17.65 5.37
N ASP A 12 -0.08 -17.92 4.76
CA ASP A 12 0.55 -19.25 4.75
C ASP A 12 1.21 -19.44 6.12
N ASP A 13 0.52 -20.12 7.03
CA ASP A 13 0.99 -20.40 8.38
C ASP A 13 2.27 -21.27 8.35
N LYS A 14 3.41 -20.70 8.80
CA LYS A 14 4.58 -21.41 9.36
C LYS A 14 5.56 -20.44 10.05
N PRO A 15 6.36 -20.90 11.03
CA PRO A 15 6.17 -20.54 12.43
C PRO A 15 7.21 -19.54 13.00
N SER A 16 6.88 -19.04 14.19
CA SER A 16 7.66 -18.20 15.13
C SER A 16 9.19 -18.39 15.10
N SER A 17 9.90 -17.40 14.55
CA SER A 17 11.26 -17.07 14.98
C SER A 17 11.53 -15.58 14.74
N ALA A 18 11.90 -14.88 15.81
CA ALA A 18 12.12 -13.45 15.95
C ALA A 18 10.85 -12.60 16.11
N GLN A 19 10.68 -12.12 17.34
CA GLN A 19 9.85 -11.00 17.79
C GLN A 19 10.25 -9.65 17.10
N THR A 20 10.80 -9.70 15.89
CA THR A 20 11.36 -8.58 15.12
C THR A 20 10.81 -8.61 13.70
N ALA A 21 9.54 -8.98 13.53
CA ALA A 21 8.85 -8.70 12.29
C ALA A 21 8.57 -7.19 12.28
N LYS A 22 9.30 -6.44 11.46
CA LYS A 22 8.99 -5.03 11.22
C LYS A 22 7.55 -4.94 10.72
N ASP A 23 6.74 -4.15 11.40
CA ASP A 23 5.36 -3.94 10.98
C ASP A 23 5.33 -3.33 9.56
N ARG A 24 4.41 -3.81 8.73
CA ARG A 24 4.25 -3.36 7.34
C ARG A 24 2.81 -2.97 7.08
N LEU A 25 2.61 -1.79 6.50
CA LEU A 25 1.30 -1.34 6.04
C LEU A 25 1.20 -1.48 4.53
N LYS A 26 0.13 -2.13 4.06
CA LYS A 26 -0.19 -2.25 2.64
C LYS A 26 -1.44 -1.43 2.31
N VAL A 27 -1.33 -0.50 1.37
CA VAL A 27 -2.44 0.32 0.86
C VAL A 27 -2.66 -0.01 -0.61
N ILE A 28 -3.90 -0.32 -0.99
CA ILE A 28 -4.29 -0.60 -2.37
C ILE A 28 -5.40 0.38 -2.76
N VAL A 29 -5.17 1.14 -3.82
CA VAL A 29 -6.17 2.02 -4.42
C VAL A 29 -6.51 1.45 -5.79
N ALA A 30 -7.77 1.06 -6.00
CA ALA A 30 -8.27 0.59 -7.28
C ALA A 30 -9.31 1.58 -7.81
N SER A 31 -9.15 2.03 -9.05
CA SER A 31 -10.08 2.93 -9.73
C SER A 31 -10.53 2.29 -11.04
N GLU A 32 -11.84 2.24 -11.27
CA GLU A 32 -12.40 1.89 -12.57
C GLU A 32 -12.28 3.11 -13.50
N GLN A 33 -11.59 2.94 -14.63
CA GLN A 33 -11.42 3.94 -15.66
C GLN A 33 -12.71 4.07 -16.47
N GLY A 34 -13.56 5.04 -16.11
CA GLY A 34 -14.43 5.69 -17.10
C GLY A 34 -13.56 6.55 -18.03
N LEU A 35 -13.87 6.55 -19.33
CA LEU A 35 -13.24 7.34 -20.41
C LEU A 35 -12.57 8.64 -19.91
N GLY A 36 -11.26 8.62 -19.65
CA GLY A 36 -10.45 9.84 -19.51
C GLY A 36 -9.81 10.17 -18.15
N LYS A 37 -9.86 9.32 -17.12
CA LYS A 37 -9.12 9.58 -15.86
C LYS A 37 -8.14 8.48 -15.50
N ARG A 38 -7.02 8.40 -16.23
CA ARG A 38 -5.81 7.73 -15.74
C ARG A 38 -5.30 8.44 -14.48
N LEU A 39 -4.70 7.71 -13.55
CA LEU A 39 -3.93 8.29 -12.46
C LEU A 39 -2.70 8.99 -13.07
N SER A 40 -2.74 10.32 -13.12
CA SER A 40 -1.56 11.08 -13.51
C SER A 40 -0.48 10.92 -12.45
N GLN A 41 0.79 11.04 -12.86
CA GLN A 41 1.92 10.97 -11.94
C GLN A 41 1.75 11.97 -10.77
N ASP A 42 1.31 13.20 -11.05
CA ASP A 42 1.05 14.21 -10.02
C ASP A 42 0.03 13.75 -8.96
N LYS A 43 -1.02 13.01 -9.37
CA LYS A 43 -2.01 12.47 -8.42
C LYS A 43 -1.43 11.35 -7.59
N ILE A 44 -0.61 10.49 -8.19
CA ILE A 44 0.07 9.41 -7.48
C ILE A 44 1.00 10.00 -6.42
N ASP A 45 1.79 11.02 -6.80
CA ASP A 45 2.71 11.70 -5.90
C ASP A 45 1.97 12.45 -4.77
N GLN A 46 0.82 13.05 -5.09
CA GLN A 46 -0.04 13.67 -4.08
C GLN A 46 -0.60 12.64 -3.09
N MET A 47 -1.14 11.52 -3.58
CA MET A 47 -1.64 10.43 -2.73
C MET A 47 -0.54 9.84 -1.85
N LYS A 48 0.68 9.67 -2.38
CA LYS A 48 1.86 9.24 -1.62
C LYS A 48 2.09 10.18 -0.42
N LYS A 49 2.11 11.48 -0.64
CA LYS A 49 2.33 12.48 0.42
C LYS A 49 1.22 12.45 1.46
N GLU A 50 -0.04 12.39 1.03
CA GLU A 50 -1.19 12.38 1.95
C GLU A 50 -1.23 11.12 2.81
N ILE A 51 -1.00 9.94 2.22
CA ILE A 51 -0.93 8.67 2.95
C ILE A 51 0.23 8.71 3.94
N MET A 52 1.42 9.17 3.52
CA MET A 52 2.58 9.30 4.40
C MET A 52 2.31 10.25 5.58
N GLN A 53 1.62 11.37 5.36
CA GLN A 53 1.21 12.28 6.43
C GLN A 53 0.22 11.63 7.39
N VAL A 54 -0.73 10.84 6.88
CA VAL A 54 -1.69 10.10 7.72
C VAL A 54 -0.98 9.08 8.58
N VAL A 55 -0.10 8.27 8.00
CA VAL A 55 0.67 7.25 8.71
C VAL A 55 1.55 7.91 9.79
N ASN A 56 2.23 9.02 9.46
CA ASN A 56 3.08 9.74 10.41
C ASN A 56 2.34 10.32 11.62
N ARG A 57 1.00 10.47 11.57
CA ARG A 57 0.23 10.86 12.76
C ARG A 57 0.14 9.75 13.80
N TYR A 58 0.30 8.49 13.39
CA TYR A 58 0.19 7.32 14.26
C TYR A 58 1.52 6.60 14.46
N VAL A 59 2.43 6.65 13.49
CA VAL A 59 3.74 6.00 13.54
C VAL A 59 4.80 7.01 13.12
N ARG A 60 5.65 7.43 14.05
CA ARG A 60 6.66 8.46 13.77
C ARG A 60 7.80 7.92 12.94
N GLY A 61 8.30 8.75 12.01
CA GLY A 61 9.55 8.48 11.29
C GLY A 61 9.38 7.78 9.95
N VAL A 62 8.16 7.70 9.42
CA VAL A 62 7.95 7.24 8.04
C VAL A 62 8.35 8.36 7.08
N ASP A 63 9.12 8.01 6.06
CA ASP A 63 9.55 8.92 5.01
C ASP A 63 9.42 8.24 3.64
N GLU A 64 9.91 8.89 2.57
CA GLU A 64 9.78 8.36 1.23
C GLU A 64 10.56 7.07 0.95
N GLN A 65 11.69 6.81 1.64
CA GLN A 65 12.48 5.57 1.45
C GLN A 65 11.80 4.35 2.08
N HIS A 66 10.89 4.57 3.03
CA HIS A 66 10.08 3.50 3.63
C HIS A 66 8.94 3.03 2.71
N ILE A 67 8.66 3.74 1.62
CA ILE A 67 7.50 3.53 0.76
C ILE A 67 7.93 2.96 -0.59
N GLN A 68 7.36 1.81 -0.95
CA GLN A 68 7.47 1.21 -2.27
C GLN A 68 6.12 1.27 -2.98
N MET A 69 6.09 1.75 -4.22
CA MET A 69 4.86 1.88 -4.99
C MET A 69 4.92 1.02 -6.26
N SER A 70 3.78 0.46 -6.65
CA SER A 70 3.61 -0.16 -7.96
C SER A 70 2.25 0.22 -8.53
N VAL A 71 2.23 0.58 -9.80
CA VAL A 71 0.99 0.83 -10.54
C VAL A 71 0.79 -0.32 -11.52
N ARG A 72 -0.42 -0.89 -11.52
CA ARG A 72 -0.85 -1.92 -12.45
C ARG A 72 -2.10 -1.45 -13.15
N SER A 73 -2.22 -1.74 -14.43
CA SER A 73 -3.44 -1.48 -15.19
C SER A 73 -3.89 -2.79 -15.81
N GLU A 74 -5.10 -3.23 -15.46
CA GLU A 74 -5.70 -4.47 -15.98
C GLU A 74 -7.11 -4.16 -16.46
N ALA A 75 -7.38 -4.43 -17.75
CA ALA A 75 -8.62 -4.08 -18.44
C ALA A 75 -9.00 -2.60 -18.26
N ASN A 76 -10.02 -2.32 -17.46
CA ASN A 76 -10.53 -0.99 -17.13
C ASN A 76 -10.22 -0.58 -15.68
N ILE A 77 -9.37 -1.31 -14.96
CA ILE A 77 -9.02 -1.02 -13.57
C ILE A 77 -7.57 -0.57 -13.52
N GLU A 78 -7.34 0.57 -12.88
CA GLU A 78 -6.02 1.04 -12.50
C GLU A 78 -5.82 0.84 -11.01
N MET A 79 -4.73 0.17 -10.64
CA MET A 79 -4.41 -0.22 -9.29
C MET A 79 -3.08 0.39 -8.88
N LEU A 80 -3.09 1.18 -7.81
CA LEU A 80 -1.90 1.65 -7.11
C LEU A 80 -1.74 0.82 -5.84
N GLU A 81 -0.65 0.08 -5.76
CA GLU A 81 -0.22 -0.64 -4.56
C GLU A 81 0.92 0.13 -3.89
N MET A 82 0.79 0.36 -2.58
CA MET A 82 1.77 1.03 -1.75
C MET A 82 2.14 0.14 -0.57
N ASN A 83 3.41 -0.24 -0.46
CA ASN A 83 3.96 -1.03 0.62
C ASN A 83 4.84 -0.13 1.49
N ILE A 84 4.48 0.03 2.76
CA ILE A 84 5.14 0.92 3.70
C ILE A 84 5.76 0.08 4.80
N ASN A 85 7.09 0.13 4.91
CA ASN A 85 7.80 -0.47 6.04
C ASN A 85 7.76 0.51 7.21
N LEU A 86 7.14 0.14 8.31
CA LEU A 86 7.07 1.01 9.47
C LEU A 86 8.41 0.96 10.22
N PRO A 87 8.96 2.12 10.61
CA PRO A 87 10.11 2.14 11.51
C PRO A 87 9.69 1.63 12.90
N GLU A 88 10.63 1.04 13.63
CA GLU A 88 10.39 0.67 15.02
C GLU A 88 10.22 1.96 15.85
N GLU A 89 9.16 2.01 16.66
CA GLU A 89 9.04 3.05 17.68
C GLU A 89 10.22 2.92 18.64
N ARG A 90 11.09 3.92 18.67
CA ARG A 90 12.11 4.06 19.71
C ARG A 90 11.55 4.82 20.90
#